data_AF-A0A523P2I2-F1
#
_entry.id   AF-A0A523P2I2-F1
#
_cell.length_a   1.000
_cell.length_b   1.000
_cell.length_c   1.000
_cell.angle_alpha   90.00
_cell.angle_beta   90.00
_cell.angle_gamma   90.00
#
_symmetry.space_group_name_H-M   'P 1'
#
loop_
_entity.id
_entity.type
_entity.pdbx_description
1 polymer ?
#
loop_
_entity_poly.entity_id
_entity_poly.type
_entity_poly.pdbx_seq_one_letter_code
_entity_poly.pdbx_strand_id
1 'polypeptide(L)'
;MTLKGKRILIAKPGLDGHDVGAKVIALALRDAGVEVIYTGLRKQPEFIARVAIEEDVDAVGLSILSGSHLELVTDTAKYLAEYGGGDIAIFVGGTIPDEDHAALKEAGAKGIFNASQRLDDVLKTIDELLPD
;
A
#
# COMPACT_ATOMS: atom_id res chain seq x y z
N MET A 1 18.41 -6.75 3.17
CA MET A 1 17.02 -6.29 3.34
C MET A 1 16.28 -7.37 4.08
N THR A 2 15.63 -6.98 5.17
CA THR A 2 14.75 -7.83 6.00
C THR A 2 13.42 -8.13 5.30
N LEU A 3 13.11 -7.43 4.21
CA LEU A 3 12.00 -7.70 3.30
C LEU A 3 11.89 -9.14 2.76
N LYS A 4 12.97 -9.93 2.78
CA LYS A 4 12.95 -11.29 2.24
C LYS A 4 12.00 -12.17 3.05
N GLY A 5 10.97 -12.70 2.39
CA GLY A 5 9.96 -13.55 3.03
C GLY A 5 8.77 -12.78 3.60
N LYS A 6 8.76 -11.44 3.50
CA LYS A 6 7.55 -10.65 3.72
C LYS A 6 6.59 -10.83 2.54
N ARG A 7 5.30 -10.67 2.81
CA ARG A 7 4.23 -10.72 1.82
C ARG A 7 3.52 -9.37 1.76
N ILE A 8 3.44 -8.79 0.56
CA ILE A 8 2.88 -7.45 0.38
C ILE A 8 1.83 -7.45 -0.73
N LEU A 9 0.65 -6.93 -0.40
CA LEU A 9 -0.43 -6.71 -1.34
C LEU A 9 -0.31 -5.32 -1.97
N ILE A 10 -0.10 -5.26 -3.29
CA ILE A 10 -0.18 -4.01 -4.05
C ILE A 10 -1.57 -3.89 -4.68
N ALA A 11 -2.29 -2.84 -4.32
CA ALA A 11 -3.65 -2.61 -4.76
C ALA A 11 -3.88 -1.23 -5.37
N LYS A 12 -4.87 -1.18 -6.26
CA LYS A 12 -5.36 0.05 -6.88
C LYS A 12 -6.84 0.25 -6.55
N PRO A 13 -7.15 0.99 -5.48
CA PRO A 13 -8.52 1.23 -5.08
C PRO A 13 -9.25 2.22 -6.01
N GLY A 14 -10.58 2.17 -6.03
CA GLY A 14 -11.43 3.17 -6.67
C GLY A 14 -11.51 3.04 -8.20
N LEU A 15 -11.48 4.16 -8.92
CA LEU A 15 -11.61 4.19 -10.39
C LEU A 15 -10.28 4.40 -11.12
N ASP A 16 -9.18 4.52 -10.38
CA ASP A 16 -7.86 4.85 -10.93
C ASP A 16 -7.34 3.76 -11.88
N GLY A 17 -7.08 4.15 -13.13
CA GLY A 17 -6.53 3.29 -14.17
C GLY A 17 -5.01 3.36 -14.32
N HIS A 18 -4.32 4.25 -13.61
CA HIS A 18 -2.88 4.45 -13.76
C HIS A 18 -2.08 3.37 -13.03
N ASP A 19 -1.50 2.43 -13.75
CA ASP A 19 -0.94 1.23 -13.15
C ASP A 19 0.58 1.11 -13.21
N VAL A 20 1.24 1.99 -13.97
CA VAL A 20 2.70 1.97 -14.16
C VAL A 20 3.43 2.02 -12.82
N GLY A 21 3.12 3.00 -11.95
CA GLY A 21 3.77 3.13 -10.65
C GLY A 21 3.58 1.89 -9.77
N ALA A 22 2.35 1.37 -9.69
CA ALA A 22 2.04 0.16 -8.94
C ALA A 22 2.84 -1.06 -9.43
N LYS A 23 2.93 -1.22 -10.76
CA LYS A 23 3.70 -2.31 -11.38
C LYS A 23 5.20 -2.18 -11.15
N VAL A 24 5.74 -0.96 -11.18
CA VAL A 24 7.16 -0.69 -10.89
C VAL A 24 7.49 -1.03 -9.43
N ILE A 25 6.66 -0.59 -8.48
CA ILE A 25 6.84 -0.94 -7.06
C ILE A 25 6.71 -2.45 -6.84
N ALA A 26 5.70 -3.10 -7.44
CA ALA A 26 5.51 -4.54 -7.33
C ALA A 26 6.73 -5.32 -7.86
N LEU A 27 7.27 -4.91 -9.01
CA LEU A 27 8.48 -5.50 -9.59
C LEU A 27 9.69 -5.32 -8.66
N ALA A 28 9.88 -4.11 -8.13
CA ALA A 28 11.01 -3.80 -7.26
C ALA A 28 10.98 -4.58 -5.94
N LEU A 29 9.80 -4.69 -5.31
CA LEU A 29 9.61 -5.48 -4.10
C LEU A 29 9.91 -6.96 -4.35
N ARG A 30 9.43 -7.50 -5.48
CA ARG A 30 9.72 -8.88 -5.89
C ARG A 30 11.22 -9.11 -6.08
N ASP A 31 11.91 -8.18 -6.76
CA ASP A 31 13.35 -8.26 -6.97
C ASP A 31 14.14 -8.13 -5.65
N ALA A 32 13.55 -7.49 -4.63
CA ALA A 32 14.06 -7.46 -3.25
C ALA A 32 13.71 -8.73 -2.42
N GLY A 33 13.00 -9.70 -2.98
CA GLY A 33 12.67 -10.98 -2.35
C GLY A 33 11.35 -11.02 -1.57
N VAL A 34 10.47 -10.04 -1.78
CA VAL A 34 9.10 -10.01 -1.23
C VAL A 34 8.18 -10.89 -2.06
N GLU A 35 7.27 -11.61 -1.40
CA GLU A 35 6.13 -12.23 -2.08
C GLU A 35 5.07 -11.16 -2.37
N VAL A 36 4.91 -10.79 -3.64
CA VAL A 36 4.03 -9.68 -4.04
C VAL A 36 2.74 -10.21 -4.63
N ILE A 37 1.61 -9.82 -4.04
CA ILE A 37 0.28 -10.03 -4.61
C ILE A 37 -0.18 -8.73 -5.25
N TYR A 38 -0.68 -8.79 -6.49
CA TYR A 38 -1.23 -7.62 -7.18
C TYR A 38 -2.72 -7.81 -7.45
N THR A 39 -3.55 -6.94 -6.89
CA THR A 39 -5.02 -7.10 -7.00
C THR A 39 -5.58 -6.73 -8.38
N GLY A 40 -4.81 -6.06 -9.22
CA GLY A 40 -5.30 -5.46 -10.46
C GLY A 40 -5.96 -4.10 -10.22
N LEU A 41 -6.69 -3.63 -11.22
CA LEU A 41 -7.26 -2.28 -11.21
C LEU A 41 -8.64 -2.23 -10.56
N ARG A 42 -8.96 -1.03 -10.06
CA ARG A 42 -10.29 -0.60 -9.66
C ARG A 42 -10.97 -1.51 -8.65
N LYS A 43 -10.27 -1.78 -7.56
CA LYS A 43 -10.77 -2.62 -6.48
C LYS A 43 -11.45 -1.79 -5.40
N GLN A 44 -12.44 -2.38 -4.75
CA GLN A 44 -13.08 -1.75 -3.60
C GLN A 44 -12.21 -1.95 -2.35
N PRO A 45 -12.16 -0.98 -1.42
CA PRO A 45 -11.42 -1.10 -0.16
C PRO A 45 -11.74 -2.39 0.60
N GLU A 46 -13.01 -2.76 0.70
CA GLU A 46 -13.46 -4.01 1.35
C GLU A 46 -12.85 -5.26 0.71
N PHE A 47 -12.81 -5.31 -0.63
CA PHE A 47 -12.17 -6.41 -1.36
C PHE A 47 -10.67 -6.47 -1.08
N ILE A 48 -10.00 -5.32 -1.04
CA ILE A 48 -8.56 -5.24 -0.77
C ILE A 48 -8.28 -5.75 0.64
N ALA A 49 -9.05 -5.31 1.63
CA ALA A 49 -8.91 -5.77 3.01
C ALA A 49 -9.12 -7.28 3.11
N ARG A 50 -10.17 -7.84 2.49
CA ARG A 50 -10.40 -9.28 2.52
C ARG A 50 -9.23 -10.07 1.92
N VAL A 51 -8.71 -9.65 0.77
CA VAL A 51 -7.54 -10.31 0.15
C VAL A 51 -6.32 -10.20 1.05
N ALA A 52 -6.10 -9.06 1.70
CA ALA A 52 -4.97 -8.88 2.61
C ALA A 52 -5.01 -9.89 3.78
N ILE A 53 -6.20 -10.15 4.33
CA ILE A 53 -6.39 -11.15 5.40
C ILE A 53 -6.26 -12.58 4.88
N GLU A 54 -6.93 -12.91 3.77
CA GLU A 54 -6.92 -14.25 3.18
C GLU A 54 -5.51 -14.67 2.76
N GLU A 55 -4.71 -13.72 2.27
CA GLU A 55 -3.34 -13.93 1.88
C GLU A 55 -2.35 -13.71 3.04
N ASP A 56 -2.77 -13.40 4.26
CA ASP A 56 -1.88 -13.22 5.42
C ASP A 56 -0.69 -12.27 5.14
N VAL A 57 -1.00 -11.07 4.64
CA VAL A 57 0.03 -10.12 4.19
C VAL A 57 0.56 -9.27 5.34
N ASP A 58 1.86 -8.96 5.33
CA ASP A 58 2.47 -8.03 6.29
C ASP A 58 2.07 -6.58 6.01
N ALA A 59 1.82 -6.25 4.73
CA ALA A 59 1.45 -4.89 4.32
C ALA A 59 0.54 -4.81 3.09
N VAL A 60 -0.19 -3.70 3.01
CA VAL A 60 -0.96 -3.26 1.85
C VAL A 60 -0.38 -1.95 1.30
N GLY A 61 0.07 -1.99 0.06
CA GLY A 61 0.46 -0.83 -0.73
C GLY A 61 -0.67 -0.32 -1.60
N LEU A 62 -1.20 0.87 -1.32
CA LEU A 62 -2.25 1.50 -2.10
C LEU A 62 -1.67 2.50 -3.10
N SER A 63 -1.87 2.25 -4.39
CA SER A 63 -1.45 3.19 -5.44
C SER A 63 -2.64 4.04 -5.92
N ILE A 64 -2.61 5.34 -5.66
CA ILE A 64 -3.73 6.28 -5.85
C ILE A 64 -3.28 7.55 -6.56
N LEU A 65 -3.81 7.81 -7.75
CA LEU A 65 -3.56 9.03 -8.52
C LEU A 65 -4.84 9.84 -8.77
N SER A 66 -5.99 9.41 -8.22
CA SER A 66 -7.31 10.02 -8.47
C SER A 66 -7.67 11.20 -7.56
N GLY A 67 -6.81 11.54 -6.59
CA GLY A 67 -7.12 12.52 -5.53
C GLY A 67 -8.08 12.02 -4.45
N SER A 68 -8.48 10.75 -4.50
CA SER A 68 -9.38 10.11 -3.53
C SER A 68 -8.61 9.41 -2.40
N HIS A 69 -7.35 9.77 -2.17
CA HIS A 69 -6.44 9.04 -1.28
C HIS A 69 -6.94 8.98 0.16
N LEU A 70 -7.45 10.08 0.71
CA LEU A 70 -7.88 10.10 2.10
C LEU A 70 -9.05 9.14 2.35
N GLU A 71 -10.09 9.21 1.51
CA GLU A 71 -11.27 8.33 1.58
C GLU A 71 -10.87 6.87 1.42
N LEU A 72 -10.12 6.54 0.37
CA LEU A 72 -9.77 5.15 0.04
C LEU A 72 -8.83 4.53 1.09
N VAL A 73 -7.92 5.31 1.68
CA VAL A 73 -7.03 4.84 2.76
C VAL A 73 -7.84 4.62 4.03
N THR A 74 -8.70 5.58 4.40
CA THR A 74 -9.56 5.49 5.59
C THR A 74 -10.46 4.26 5.52
N ASP A 75 -11.11 4.03 4.38
CA ASP A 75 -11.97 2.87 4.18
C ASP A 75 -11.18 1.55 4.22
N THR A 76 -10.01 1.50 3.59
CA THR A 76 -9.17 0.28 3.60
C THR A 76 -8.72 -0.05 5.03
N ALA A 77 -8.27 0.95 5.80
CA ALA A 77 -7.88 0.79 7.19
C ALA A 77 -9.06 0.33 8.07
N LYS A 78 -10.23 0.91 7.86
CA LYS A 78 -11.47 0.51 8.54
C LYS A 78 -11.79 -0.96 8.28
N TYR A 79 -11.83 -1.41 7.02
CA TYR A 79 -12.16 -2.80 6.70
C TYR A 79 -11.09 -3.79 7.19
N LEU A 80 -9.81 -3.41 7.14
CA LEU A 80 -8.74 -4.22 7.73
C LEU A 80 -8.95 -4.42 9.23
N ALA A 81 -9.29 -3.35 9.96
CA ALA A 81 -9.59 -3.45 11.38
C ALA A 81 -10.85 -4.29 11.67
N GLU A 82 -11.92 -4.11 10.89
CA GLU A 82 -13.17 -4.88 11.02
C GLU A 82 -12.95 -6.39 10.78
N TYR A 83 -12.02 -6.75 9.90
CA TYR A 83 -11.67 -8.14 9.58
C TYR A 83 -10.52 -8.71 10.44
N GLY A 84 -10.03 -7.95 11.42
CA GLY A 84 -9.03 -8.41 12.38
C GLY A 84 -7.58 -8.29 11.94
N GLY A 85 -7.28 -7.59 10.84
CA GLY A 85 -5.90 -7.31 10.38
C GLY A 85 -5.48 -5.86 10.61
N GLY A 86 -5.79 -5.31 11.80
CA GLY A 86 -5.40 -3.94 12.16
C GLY A 86 -3.89 -3.76 12.37
N ASP A 87 -3.12 -4.84 12.42
CA ASP A 87 -1.67 -4.90 12.49
C ASP A 87 -1.00 -4.78 11.11
N ILE A 88 -1.70 -5.16 10.04
CA ILE A 88 -1.24 -5.06 8.65
C ILE A 88 -0.87 -3.61 8.32
N ALA A 89 0.36 -3.37 7.90
CA ALA A 89 0.84 -2.02 7.60
C ALA A 89 0.23 -1.49 6.30
N ILE A 90 -0.24 -0.23 6.30
CA ILE A 90 -0.65 0.44 5.07
C ILE A 90 0.43 1.42 4.64
N PHE A 91 0.83 1.37 3.38
CA PHE A 91 1.57 2.45 2.74
C PHE A 91 0.87 2.90 1.46
N VAL A 92 1.04 4.17 1.12
CA VAL A 92 0.31 4.83 0.04
C VAL A 92 1.29 5.43 -0.94
N GLY A 93 1.05 5.26 -2.23
CA GLY A 93 1.86 5.84 -3.30
C GLY A 93 1.03 6.55 -4.35
N GLY A 94 1.54 7.64 -4.92
CA GLY A 94 0.90 8.31 -6.06
C GLY A 94 1.14 9.80 -6.12
N THR A 95 0.09 10.55 -6.45
CA THR A 95 0.11 12.02 -6.47
C THR A 95 -0.64 12.51 -5.25
N ILE A 96 0.10 12.70 -4.15
CA ILE A 96 -0.47 13.01 -2.83
C ILE A 96 0.04 14.39 -2.40
N PRO A 97 -0.86 15.38 -2.18
CA PRO A 97 -0.48 16.68 -1.65
C PRO A 97 0.14 16.57 -0.25
N ASP A 98 1.20 17.33 0.03
CA ASP A 98 1.88 17.31 1.32
C ASP A 98 0.94 17.71 2.48
N GLU A 99 -0.06 18.56 2.23
CA GLU A 99 -1.07 18.97 3.21
C GLU A 99 -1.95 17.80 3.69
N ASP A 100 -2.13 16.77 2.87
CA ASP A 100 -2.94 15.60 3.20
C ASP A 100 -2.15 14.53 3.97
N HIS A 101 -0.82 14.67 4.09
CA HIS A 101 0.03 13.65 4.72
C HIS A 101 -0.29 13.44 6.20
N ALA A 102 -0.66 14.51 6.92
CA ALA A 102 -1.05 14.41 8.32
C ALA A 102 -2.34 13.59 8.48
N ALA A 103 -3.38 13.92 7.71
CA ALA A 103 -4.65 13.22 7.73
C ALA A 103 -4.51 11.75 7.29
N LEU A 104 -3.66 11.46 6.30
CA LEU A 104 -3.38 10.09 5.86
C LEU A 104 -2.71 9.25 6.95
N LYS A 105 -1.78 9.83 7.72
CA LYS A 105 -1.16 9.14 8.85
C LYS A 105 -2.17 8.86 9.97
N GLU A 106 -3.03 9.83 10.26
CA GLU A 106 -4.15 9.63 11.21
C GLU A 106 -5.13 8.55 10.74
N ALA A 107 -5.35 8.44 9.43
CA ALA A 107 -6.16 7.39 8.81
C ALA A 107 -5.49 6.00 8.79
N GLY A 108 -4.22 5.88 9.21
CA GLY A 108 -3.51 4.61 9.33
C GLY A 108 -2.38 4.36 8.32
N ALA A 109 -2.07 5.32 7.43
CA ALA A 109 -0.93 5.20 6.55
C ALA A 109 0.40 5.31 7.34
N LYS A 110 1.20 4.25 7.32
CA LYS A 110 2.54 4.21 7.93
C LYS A 110 3.63 4.75 6.99
N GLY A 111 3.40 4.70 5.67
CA GLY A 111 4.29 5.26 4.65
C GLY A 111 3.52 6.00 3.56
N ILE A 112 4.06 7.12 3.09
CA ILE A 112 3.45 7.93 2.02
C ILE A 112 4.55 8.23 1.00
N PHE A 113 4.31 7.88 -0.26
CA PHE A 113 5.29 7.93 -1.33
C PHE A 113 4.79 8.72 -2.54
N ASN A 114 5.46 9.81 -2.87
CA ASN A 114 5.15 10.58 -4.07
C ASN A 114 5.89 10.04 -5.30
N ALA A 115 5.30 10.22 -6.48
CA ALA A 115 5.82 9.68 -7.75
C ALA A 115 7.24 10.14 -8.14
N SER A 116 7.75 11.20 -7.51
CA SER A 116 9.10 11.72 -7.72
C SER A 116 10.18 11.04 -6.86
N GLN A 117 9.81 10.21 -5.89
CA GLN A 117 10.77 9.55 -5.01
C GLN A 117 11.54 8.45 -5.73
N ARG A 118 12.80 8.27 -5.34
CA ARG A 118 13.63 7.19 -5.87
C ARG A 118 13.13 5.86 -5.33
N LEU A 119 13.17 4.85 -6.19
CA LEU A 119 12.73 3.50 -5.85
C LEU A 119 13.48 2.91 -4.65
N ASP A 120 14.80 3.12 -4.59
CA ASP A 120 15.64 2.64 -3.48
C ASP A 120 15.19 3.22 -2.12
N ASP A 121 14.77 4.49 -2.10
CA ASP A 121 14.30 5.17 -0.90
C ASP A 121 12.96 4.59 -0.45
N VAL A 122 12.05 4.32 -1.41
CA VAL A 122 10.76 3.67 -1.13
C VAL A 122 10.97 2.28 -0.52
N LEU A 123 11.82 1.45 -1.13
CA LEU A 123 12.11 0.10 -0.63
C LEU A 123 12.73 0.14 0.76
N LYS A 124 13.67 1.06 1.00
CA LYS A 124 14.29 1.24 2.31
C LYS A 124 13.26 1.59 3.38
N THR A 125 12.37 2.54 3.10
CA THR A 125 11.30 2.91 4.04
C THR A 125 10.34 1.75 4.29
N ILE A 126 9.97 0.97 3.27
CA ILE A 126 9.11 -0.22 3.47
C ILE A 126 9.82 -1.26 4.35
N ASP A 127 11.14 -1.46 4.19
CA ASP A 127 11.94 -2.36 5.05
C ASP A 127 11.92 -1.89 6.51
N GLU A 128 12.06 -0.57 6.76
CA GLU A 128 11.99 0.01 8.10
C GLU A 128 10.59 -0.07 8.73
N LEU A 129 9.52 -0.11 7.92
CA LEU A 129 8.14 -0.23 8.38
C LEU A 129 7.75 -1.66 8.79
N LEU A 130 8.49 -2.66 8.30
CA LEU A 130 8.20 -4.08 8.48
C LEU A 130 9.36 -4.80 9.19
N PRO A 131 9.58 -4.52 10.49
CA PRO A 131 10.59 -5.24 11.26
C PRO A 131 10.25 -6.74 11.36
N ASP A 132 11.26 -7.53 11.73
CA ASP A 132 11.15 -8.97 11.97
C ASP A 132 10.16 -9.31 13.09
#